data_AF-A0A0V8D4J7-F1
#
_entry.id   AF-A0A0V8D4J7-F1
#
_cell.length_a   1.000
_cell.length_b   1.000
_cell.length_c   1.000
_cell.angle_alpha   90.00
_cell.angle_beta   90.00
_cell.angle_gamma   90.00
#
_symmetry.space_group_name_H-M   'P 1'
#
loop_
_entity.id
_entity.type
_entity.pdbx_description
1 polymer ?
#
loop_
_entity_poly.entity_id
_entity_poly.type
_entity_poly.pdbx_seq_one_letter_code
_entity_poly.pdbx_strand_id
1 'polypeptide(L)' 'MERDTFDKWEIAELFGFGIKVVERDLTEMRKHDEFSNYVYNPSKKRVCIELVGYKKFLRYKDSLRKKKL' A
#
# COMPACT_ATOMS: atom_id res chain seq x y z
N MET A 1 -17.33 0.75 -14.35
CA MET A 1 -16.79 1.04 -13.00
C MET A 1 -15.31 0.75 -13.05
N GLU A 2 -14.47 1.76 -12.87
CA GLU A 2 -13.03 1.54 -12.66
C GLU A 2 -12.83 0.71 -11.38
N ARG A 3 -11.92 -0.25 -11.42
CA ARG A 3 -11.49 -0.99 -10.23
C ARG A 3 -10.57 -0.08 -9.43
N ASP A 4 -10.91 0.21 -8.18
CA ASP A 4 -10.17 1.06 -7.24
C ASP A 4 -9.30 0.27 -6.25
N THR A 5 -9.60 -1.03 -6.12
CA THR A 5 -8.90 -1.96 -5.22
C THR A 5 -8.06 -2.96 -5.99
N PHE A 6 -6.81 -3.14 -5.57
CA PHE A 6 -5.82 -3.96 -6.24
C PHE A 6 -5.20 -4.97 -5.26
N ASP A 7 -4.68 -6.08 -5.78
CA ASP A 7 -3.83 -6.97 -4.99
C ASP A 7 -2.37 -6.51 -4.96
N LYS A 8 -1.54 -7.20 -4.17
CA LYS A 8 -0.13 -6.84 -4.00
C LYS A 8 0.71 -6.96 -5.28
N TRP A 9 0.32 -7.84 -6.22
CA TRP A 9 1.02 -8.04 -7.48
C TRP A 9 0.65 -6.95 -8.47
N GLU A 10 -0.64 -6.62 -8.55
CA GLU A 10 -1.13 -5.49 -9.35
C GLU A 10 -0.51 -4.17 -8.87
N ILE A 11 -0.40 -3.95 -7.55
CA ILE A 11 0.31 -2.77 -7.01
C ILE A 11 1.81 -2.80 -7.37
N ALA A 12 2.46 -3.96 -7.29
CA ALA A 12 3.87 -4.08 -7.68
C ALA A 12 4.08 -3.71 -9.15
N GLU A 13 3.22 -4.19 -10.03
CA GLU A 13 3.23 -3.90 -11.46
C GLU A 13 2.95 -2.42 -11.74
N LEU A 14 1.87 -1.86 -11.18
CA LEU A 14 1.45 -0.47 -11.39
C LEU A 14 2.52 0.57 -11.01
N PHE A 15 3.32 0.27 -9.98
CA PHE A 15 4.35 1.20 -9.48
C PHE A 15 5.77 0.79 -9.90
N GLY A 16 5.95 -0.31 -10.63
CA GLY A 16 7.27 -0.82 -11.02
C GLY A 16 8.12 -1.24 -9.82
N PHE A 17 7.51 -1.72 -8.74
CA PHE A 17 8.19 -2.13 -7.52
C PHE A 17 8.35 -3.65 -7.45
N GLY A 18 9.42 -4.11 -6.79
CA GLY A 18 9.56 -5.53 -6.47
C GLY A 18 8.51 -5.96 -5.44
N ILE A 19 7.99 -7.19 -5.55
CA ILE A 19 6.93 -7.69 -4.65
C ILE A 19 7.29 -7.57 -3.16
N LYS A 20 8.55 -7.81 -2.80
CA LYS A 20 9.03 -7.69 -1.41
C LYS A 20 8.95 -6.26 -0.87
N VAL A 21 9.08 -5.25 -1.75
CA VAL A 21 8.89 -3.85 -1.38
C VAL A 21 7.44 -3.59 -1.01
N VAL A 22 6.51 -4.06 -1.85
CA VAL A 22 5.07 -3.94 -1.60
C VAL A 22 4.67 -4.70 -0.33
N GLU A 23 5.15 -5.92 -0.10
CA GLU A 23 4.86 -6.68 1.12
C GLU A 23 5.33 -5.98 2.40
N ARG A 24 6.51 -5.35 2.36
CA ARG A 24 7.01 -4.51 3.46
C ARG A 24 6.10 -3.30 3.65
N ASP A 25 5.75 -2.59 2.59
CA ASP A 25 4.87 -1.43 2.65
C ASP A 25 3.50 -1.81 3.24
N LEU A 26 2.92 -2.95 2.85
CA LEU A 26 1.67 -3.45 3.43
C LEU A 26 1.78 -3.79 4.91
N THR A 27 2.93 -4.30 5.34
CA THR A 27 3.21 -4.55 6.76
C THR A 27 3.28 -3.24 7.54
N GLU A 28 3.90 -2.21 6.97
CA GLU A 28 3.95 -0.86 7.55
C GLU A 28 2.56 -0.20 7.57
N MET A 29 1.79 -0.27 6.48
CA MET A 29 0.43 0.29 6.38
C MET A 29 -0.50 -0.32 7.42
N ARG A 30 -0.49 -1.64 7.60
CA ARG A 30 -1.35 -2.33 8.58
C ARG A 30 -1.06 -1.95 10.03
N LYS A 31 0.15 -1.47 10.33
CA LYS A 31 0.56 -1.03 11.67
C LYS A 31 0.27 0.44 11.94
N HIS A 32 -0.19 1.18 10.93
CA HIS A 32 -0.43 2.61 11.03
C HIS A 32 -1.93 2.88 11.04
N ASP A 33 -2.41 3.60 12.05
CA ASP A 33 -3.85 3.81 12.27
C ASP A 33 -4.55 4.39 11.03
N GLU A 34 -3.96 5.41 10.40
CA GLU A 34 -4.52 5.99 9.17
C GLU A 34 -4.50 5.02 7.97
N PHE A 35 -3.39 4.30 7.76
CA PHE A 35 -3.19 3.55 6.51
C PHE A 35 -3.77 2.15 6.54
N SER A 36 -4.02 1.59 7.72
CA SER A 36 -4.60 0.26 7.91
C SER A 36 -5.98 0.14 7.27
N ASN A 37 -6.77 1.22 7.25
CA ASN A 37 -8.12 1.24 6.67
C ASN A 37 -8.14 1.02 5.15
N TYR A 38 -7.02 1.27 4.46
CA TYR A 38 -6.92 1.06 3.00
C TYR A 38 -6.46 -0.35 2.62
N VAL A 39 -6.19 -1.23 3.60
CA VAL A 39 -5.71 -2.59 3.38
C VAL A 39 -6.65 -3.57 4.08
N TYR A 40 -7.45 -4.29 3.31
CA TYR A 40 -8.42 -5.25 3.86
C TYR A 40 -8.26 -6.62 3.22
N ASN A 41 -8.63 -7.66 3.98
CA ASN A 41 -8.53 -9.04 3.54
C ASN A 41 -9.93 -9.63 3.37
N PRO A 42 -10.53 -9.61 2.16
CA PRO A 42 -11.85 -10.20 1.94
C PRO A 42 -11.86 -11.72 2.12
N SER A 43 -10.68 -12.36 2.12
CA SER A 43 -10.51 -13.77 2.51
C SER A 43 -9.12 -14.03 3.07
N LYS A 44 -8.90 -15.20 3.70
CA LYS A 44 -7.60 -15.59 4.28
C LYS A 44 -6.40 -15.49 3.31
N LYS A 45 -6.63 -15.58 1.99
CA LYS A 45 -5.57 -15.60 0.97
C LYS A 45 -5.52 -14.35 0.09
N ARG A 46 -6.47 -13.43 0.22
CA ARG A 46 -6.55 -12.23 -0.63
C ARG A 46 -6.37 -10.99 0.22
N VAL A 47 -5.47 -10.13 -0.23
CA VAL A 47 -5.33 -8.75 0.25
C VAL A 47 -5.83 -7.83 -0.85
N CYS A 48 -6.66 -6.87 -0.47
CA CYS A 48 -7.12 -5.78 -1.31
C CYS A 48 -6.55 -4.48 -0.75
N ILE A 49 -6.09 -3.64 -1.66
CA ILE A 49 -5.37 -2.41 -1.38
C ILE A 49 -6.05 -1.32 -2.19
N GLU A 50 -6.61 -0.33 -1.52
CA GLU A 50 -7.14 0.84 -2.22
C GLU A 50 -5.99 1.65 -2.81
N LEU A 51 -6.04 1.93 -4.12
CA LEU A 51 -4.98 2.63 -4.84
C LEU A 51 -4.70 4.02 -4.24
N VAL A 52 -5.75 4.73 -3.81
CA VAL A 52 -5.62 6.04 -3.16
C VAL A 52 -4.86 5.94 -1.84
N GLY A 53 -5.11 4.89 -1.05
CA GLY A 53 -4.42 4.63 0.20
C GLY A 53 -2.94 4.37 0.01
N TYR A 54 -2.59 3.53 -0.98
CA TYR A 54 -1.19 3.24 -1.29
C TYR A 54 -0.44 4.50 -1.76
N LYS A 55 -1.06 5.33 -2.63
CA LYS A 55 -0.47 6.61 -3.06
C LYS A 55 -0.24 7.58 -1.89
N LYS A 56 -1.19 7.69 -0.95
CA LYS A 56 -1.04 8.51 0.26
C LYS A 56 0.11 8.00 1.13
N PHE A 57 0.22 6.70 1.31
CA PHE A 57 1.30 6.07 2.07
C PHE A 57 2.69 6.35 1.48
N LEU A 58 2.85 6.28 0.15
CA LEU A 58 4.12 6.62 -0.50
C LEU A 58 4.52 8.08 -0.27
N ARG A 59 3.56 9.01 -0.35
CA ARG A 59 3.80 10.44 -0.04
C ARG A 59 4.17 10.66 1.42
N TYR A 60 3.53 9.94 2.33
CA TYR A 60 3.90 9.95 3.75
C TYR A 60 5.36 9.51 3.96
N LYS A 61 5.78 8.39 3.35
CA LYS A 61 7.18 7.92 3.41
C LYS A 61 8.17 8.94 2.85
N ASP A 62 7.85 9.58 1.73
CA ASP A 62 8.66 10.65 1.16
C ASP A 62 8.79 11.84 2.13
N SER A 63 7.69 12.26 2.76
CA SER A 63 7.71 13.33 3.77
C SER A 63 8.58 13.01 4.98
N LEU A 64 8.57 11.75 5.45
CA LEU A 64 9.42 11.30 6.55
C LEU A 64 10.90 11.33 6.19
N ARG A 65 11.25 10.96 4.94
CA ARG A 65 12.63 11.04 4.44
C ARG A 65 13.11 12.49 4.37
N LYS A 66 12.27 13.38 3.83
CA LYS A 66 12.56 14.82 3.73
C LYS A 66 12.71 15.51 5.08
N LYS A 67 11.95 15.10 6.11
CA LYS A 67 12.09 15.63 7.47
C LYS A 67 13.35 15.15 8.21
N LYS A 68 14.00 14.09 7.73
CA LYS A 68 15.25 13.56 8.29
C LYS A 68 16.50 14.17 7.65
N LEU A 69 16.34 14.88 6.54
CA LEU A 69 17.35 15.71 5.87
C LEU A 69 17.32 17.12 6.45
#